data_AF-A0A318NB86-F1
#
_entry.id   AF-A0A318NB86-F1
#
_cell.length_a   1.000
_cell.length_b   1.000
_cell.length_c   1.000
_cell.angle_alpha   90.00
_cell.angle_beta   90.00
_cell.angle_gamma   90.00
#
_symmetry.space_group_name_H-M   'P 1'
#
loop_
_entity.id
_entity.type
_entity.pdbx_description
1 polymer ?
#
loop_
_entity_poly.entity_id
_entity_poly.type
_entity_poly.pdbx_seq_one_letter_code
_entity_poly.pdbx_strand_id
1 'polypeptide(L)'
;AGGVVASRFGDDAALLEVLPWLGLVNPDASGTNCVLVAIAADMSAVPGEGLVWQAPAESPLPESDLVAYQRQLLGLADDADSLVFRTDVGSVRAVMAAAPVGSRGVVLVRSRTVDGGVGVSHAFNVLRLEGVGAGDDGVVFVDGQRGGLARVPDGVVDLLFLPVTDGIAMPAGATRVD
;
A
#
# COMPACT_ATOMS: atom_id res chain seq x y z
N ALA A 1 -9.16 11.90 11.81
CA ALA A 1 -9.38 12.10 10.36
C ALA A 1 -8.00 12.25 9.76
N GLY A 2 -7.52 11.26 9.01
CA GLY A 2 -6.13 11.22 8.57
C GLY A 2 -5.75 12.28 7.53
N GLY A 3 -4.48 12.67 7.53
CA GLY A 3 -3.91 13.54 6.50
C GLY A 3 -3.74 12.79 5.17
N VAL A 4 -4.02 13.46 4.05
CA VAL A 4 -3.75 12.91 2.72
C VAL A 4 -2.24 12.75 2.54
N VAL A 5 -1.81 11.58 2.10
CA VAL A 5 -0.42 11.35 1.71
C VAL A 5 -0.19 12.08 0.41
N ALA A 6 0.78 13.01 0.42
CA ALA A 6 1.16 13.74 -0.79
C ALA A 6 1.43 12.74 -1.93
N SER A 7 0.77 12.96 -3.07
CA SER A 7 0.83 12.16 -4.29
C SER A 7 0.93 13.11 -5.48
N ARG A 8 1.21 12.59 -6.68
CA ARG A 8 1.27 13.45 -7.88
C ARG A 8 -0.09 14.06 -8.27
N PHE A 9 -1.19 13.47 -7.81
CA PHE A 9 -2.54 13.95 -8.09
C PHE A 9 -3.00 14.92 -7.00
N GLY A 10 -3.73 15.96 -7.41
CA GLY A 10 -4.25 16.99 -6.49
C GLY A 10 -5.46 16.53 -5.67
N ASP A 11 -6.24 15.57 -6.17
CA ASP A 11 -7.44 15.04 -5.51
C ASP A 11 -7.81 13.62 -6.00
N ASP A 12 -8.86 13.06 -5.39
CA ASP A 12 -9.38 11.72 -5.69
C ASP A 12 -9.97 11.64 -7.11
N ALA A 13 -10.56 12.73 -7.63
CA ALA A 13 -11.18 12.73 -8.95
C ALA A 13 -10.13 12.60 -10.07
N ALA A 14 -9.05 13.39 -9.99
CA ALA A 14 -7.94 13.32 -10.92
C ALA A 14 -7.23 11.96 -10.89
N LEU A 15 -7.15 11.33 -9.71
CA LEU A 15 -6.63 9.96 -9.57
C LEU A 15 -7.52 8.95 -10.30
N LEU A 16 -8.84 9.03 -10.11
CA LEU A 16 -9.80 8.08 -10.68
C LEU A 16 -9.96 8.19 -12.20
N GLU A 17 -9.62 9.33 -12.81
CA GLU A 17 -9.49 9.43 -14.27
C GLU A 17 -8.37 8.52 -14.81
N VAL A 18 -7.31 8.31 -14.03
CA VAL A 18 -6.16 7.47 -14.40
C VAL A 18 -6.33 6.03 -13.91
N LEU A 19 -6.88 5.84 -12.72
CA LEU A 19 -7.08 4.54 -12.08
C LEU A 19 -8.57 4.33 -11.73
N PRO A 20 -9.47 4.23 -12.72
CA PRO A 20 -10.91 4.12 -12.46
C PRO A 20 -11.30 2.84 -11.70
N TRP A 21 -10.48 1.79 -11.80
CA TRP A 21 -10.68 0.55 -11.08
C TRP A 21 -10.59 0.72 -9.55
N LEU A 22 -9.90 1.75 -9.06
CA LEU A 22 -9.67 1.94 -7.62
C LEU A 22 -10.99 2.13 -6.86
N GLY A 23 -11.97 2.79 -7.47
CA GLY A 23 -13.31 2.97 -6.89
C GLY A 23 -14.15 1.69 -6.82
N LEU A 24 -13.69 0.59 -7.44
CA LEU A 24 -14.42 -0.68 -7.52
C LEU A 24 -13.89 -1.74 -6.54
N VAL A 25 -12.77 -1.49 -5.87
CA VAL A 25 -12.06 -2.49 -5.06
C VAL A 25 -12.82 -2.85 -3.77
N ASN A 26 -13.51 -1.89 -3.16
CA ASN A 26 -14.27 -2.09 -1.91
C ASN A 26 -15.77 -1.81 -2.13
N PRO A 27 -16.50 -2.68 -2.86
CA PRO A 27 -17.87 -2.41 -3.29
C PRO A 27 -18.85 -2.22 -2.13
N ASP A 28 -18.60 -2.88 -1.01
CA ASP A 28 -19.44 -2.80 0.19
C ASP A 28 -19.06 -1.65 1.12
N ALA A 29 -18.06 -0.84 0.75
CA ALA A 29 -17.54 0.28 1.54
C ALA A 29 -17.19 -0.09 3.00
N SER A 30 -16.70 -1.32 3.21
CA SER A 30 -16.30 -1.79 4.54
C SER A 30 -15.11 -0.99 5.07
N GLY A 31 -15.19 -0.56 6.32
CA GLY A 31 -14.12 0.18 7.00
C GLY A 31 -13.13 -0.70 7.76
N THR A 32 -13.36 -2.01 7.82
CA THR A 32 -12.59 -2.93 8.67
C THR A 32 -11.68 -3.87 7.87
N ASN A 33 -11.84 -3.95 6.56
CA ASN A 33 -11.15 -4.90 5.69
C ASN A 33 -9.87 -4.34 5.03
N CYS A 34 -9.19 -3.37 5.65
CA CYS A 34 -8.08 -2.62 5.00
C CYS A 34 -6.97 -3.51 4.42
N VAL A 35 -6.61 -4.62 5.07
CA VAL A 35 -5.61 -5.57 4.56
C VAL A 35 -6.10 -6.30 3.30
N LEU A 36 -7.34 -6.80 3.30
CA LEU A 36 -7.95 -7.43 2.12
C LEU A 36 -8.01 -6.46 0.94
N VAL A 37 -8.40 -5.22 1.22
CA VAL A 37 -8.49 -4.17 0.21
C VAL A 37 -7.12 -3.83 -0.37
N ALA A 38 -6.08 -3.74 0.47
CA ALA A 38 -4.73 -3.50 -0.02
C ALA A 38 -4.23 -4.65 -0.92
N ILE A 39 -4.57 -5.90 -0.60
CA ILE A 39 -4.28 -7.06 -1.45
C ILE A 39 -5.05 -6.97 -2.78
N ALA A 40 -6.37 -6.76 -2.74
CA ALA A 40 -7.19 -6.66 -3.95
C ALA A 40 -6.78 -5.47 -4.84
N ALA A 41 -6.37 -4.35 -4.25
CA ALA A 41 -5.84 -3.20 -4.96
C ALA A 41 -4.48 -3.51 -5.61
N ASP A 42 -3.58 -4.27 -4.96
CA ASP A 42 -2.34 -4.71 -5.60
C ASP A 42 -2.61 -5.62 -6.80
N MET A 43 -3.50 -6.61 -6.63
CA MET A 43 -3.89 -7.53 -7.70
C MET A 43 -4.52 -6.80 -8.89
N SER A 44 -5.30 -5.74 -8.64
CA SER A 44 -5.90 -4.90 -9.69
C SER A 44 -4.89 -3.96 -10.36
N ALA A 45 -3.75 -3.69 -9.71
CA ALA A 45 -2.71 -2.79 -10.18
C ALA A 45 -1.61 -3.51 -10.97
N VAL A 46 -1.72 -4.83 -11.19
CA VAL A 46 -0.73 -5.59 -11.96
C VAL A 46 -0.66 -5.05 -13.40
N PRO A 47 0.51 -4.57 -13.86
CA PRO A 47 0.64 -3.98 -15.18
C PRO A 47 0.24 -4.94 -16.29
N GLY A 48 -0.64 -4.49 -17.20
CA GLY A 48 -1.11 -5.29 -18.33
C GLY A 48 -2.26 -6.25 -18.01
N GLU A 49 -2.64 -6.41 -16.74
CA GLU A 49 -3.87 -7.12 -16.38
C GLU A 49 -5.08 -6.16 -16.45
N GLY A 50 -6.17 -6.63 -17.05
CA GLY A 50 -7.43 -5.87 -17.16
C GLY A 50 -8.49 -6.31 -16.13
N LEU A 51 -8.11 -7.16 -15.18
CA LEU A 51 -9.00 -7.68 -14.16
C LEU A 51 -9.04 -6.72 -12.97
N VAL A 52 -10.25 -6.47 -12.47
CA VAL A 52 -10.46 -5.69 -11.24
C VAL A 52 -10.92 -6.64 -10.15
N TRP A 53 -10.11 -6.75 -9.09
CA TRP A 53 -10.39 -7.57 -7.93
C TRP A 53 -11.16 -6.78 -6.89
N GLN A 54 -12.14 -7.42 -6.27
CA GLN A 54 -12.96 -6.84 -5.23
C GLN A 54 -12.67 -7.54 -3.91
N ALA A 55 -12.39 -6.76 -2.87
CA ALA A 55 -12.30 -7.28 -1.52
C ALA A 55 -13.71 -7.51 -0.95
N PRO A 56 -13.95 -8.66 -0.29
CA PRO A 56 -15.21 -8.87 0.40
C PRO A 56 -15.34 -7.95 1.61
N ALA A 57 -16.57 -7.74 2.09
CA ALA A 57 -16.86 -7.01 3.33
C ALA A 57 -16.39 -7.73 4.62
N GLU A 58 -15.68 -8.85 4.49
CA GLU A 58 -15.27 -9.75 5.58
C GLU A 58 -14.50 -9.05 6.73
N SER A 59 -14.36 -9.81 7.82
CA SER A 59 -13.60 -9.38 9.00
C SER A 59 -12.14 -9.06 8.64
N PRO A 60 -11.48 -8.16 9.40
CA PRO A 60 -10.09 -7.80 9.20
C PRO A 60 -9.20 -9.04 9.10
N LEU A 61 -8.36 -9.12 8.06
CA LEU A 61 -7.26 -10.06 8.06
C LEU A 61 -6.11 -9.55 8.94
N PRO A 62 -5.40 -10.45 9.63
CA PRO A 62 -4.18 -10.10 10.34
C PRO A 62 -3.08 -9.66 9.37
N GLU A 63 -2.12 -8.90 9.89
CA GLU A 63 -0.93 -8.49 9.15
C GLU A 63 -0.14 -9.68 8.57
N SER A 64 -0.17 -10.84 9.25
CA SER A 64 0.50 -12.06 8.79
C SER A 64 0.05 -12.50 7.41
N ASP A 65 -1.21 -12.24 7.04
CA ASP A 65 -1.74 -12.65 5.74
C ASP A 65 -1.19 -11.77 4.61
N LEU A 66 -0.93 -10.49 4.90
CA LEU A 66 -0.24 -9.61 3.96
C LEU A 66 1.22 -10.05 3.76
N VAL A 67 1.89 -10.48 4.83
CA VAL A 67 3.26 -11.03 4.73
C VAL A 67 3.25 -12.33 3.92
N ALA A 68 2.29 -13.23 4.17
CA ALA A 68 2.14 -14.47 3.39
C ALA A 68 1.91 -14.17 1.90
N TYR A 69 1.04 -13.20 1.59
CA TYR A 69 0.79 -12.72 0.23
C TYR A 69 2.07 -12.20 -0.44
N GLN A 70 2.84 -11.34 0.25
CA GLN A 70 4.12 -10.83 -0.24
C GLN A 70 5.09 -11.98 -0.56
N ARG A 71 5.25 -12.94 0.35
CA ARG A 71 6.16 -14.08 0.17
C ARG A 71 5.78 -14.90 -1.04
N GLN A 72 4.48 -15.14 -1.25
CA GLN A 72 3.99 -15.86 -2.42
C GLN A 72 4.32 -15.13 -3.73
N LEU A 73 4.09 -13.81 -3.78
CA LEU A 73 4.40 -13.01 -4.98
C LEU A 73 5.89 -12.98 -5.30
N LEU A 74 6.74 -12.94 -4.27
CA LEU A 74 8.19 -12.84 -4.42
C LEU A 74 8.89 -14.20 -4.45
N GLY A 75 8.15 -15.31 -4.36
CA GLY A 75 8.71 -16.66 -4.35
C GLY A 75 9.66 -16.93 -3.17
N LEU A 76 9.43 -16.28 -2.03
CA LEU A 76 10.28 -16.41 -0.84
C LEU A 76 10.01 -17.73 -0.12
N ALA A 77 11.07 -18.49 0.16
CA ALA A 77 11.01 -19.68 1.01
C ALA A 77 10.62 -19.31 2.44
N ASP A 78 10.03 -20.21 3.24
CA ASP A 78 9.54 -19.91 4.61
C ASP A 78 10.61 -19.42 5.59
N ASP A 79 11.89 -19.71 5.34
CA ASP A 79 13.04 -19.29 6.15
C ASP A 79 13.77 -18.04 5.60
N ALA A 80 13.34 -17.51 4.45
CA ALA A 80 13.88 -16.29 3.89
C ALA A 80 13.59 -15.09 4.80
N ASP A 81 14.55 -14.16 4.86
CA ASP A 81 14.42 -12.93 5.63
C ASP A 81 13.11 -12.20 5.32
N SER A 82 12.53 -11.58 6.35
CA SER A 82 11.36 -10.72 6.19
C SER A 82 11.69 -9.51 5.30
N LEU A 83 10.82 -9.21 4.35
CA LEU A 83 10.86 -7.97 3.57
C LEU A 83 9.82 -6.98 4.09
N VAL A 84 9.74 -6.84 5.41
CA VAL A 84 8.93 -5.85 6.11
C VAL A 84 9.85 -4.80 6.71
N PHE A 85 9.64 -3.53 6.34
CA PHE A 85 10.53 -2.44 6.72
C PHE A 85 9.78 -1.39 7.54
N ARG A 86 10.17 -1.20 8.80
CA ARG A 86 9.75 -0.03 9.58
C ARG A 86 10.43 1.22 9.02
N THR A 87 9.64 2.20 8.59
CA THR A 87 10.10 3.37 7.84
C THR A 87 9.09 4.52 7.90
N ASP A 88 9.24 5.53 7.05
CA ASP A 88 8.33 6.66 6.86
C ASP A 88 7.89 6.80 5.39
N VAL A 89 6.84 7.59 5.15
CA VAL A 89 6.25 7.84 3.81
C VAL A 89 7.27 8.43 2.82
N GLY A 90 8.13 9.34 3.27
CA GLY A 90 9.13 9.98 2.42
C GLY A 90 10.18 9.00 1.93
N SER A 91 10.66 8.14 2.82
CA SER A 91 11.59 7.06 2.52
C SER A 91 10.97 6.00 1.59
N VAL A 92 9.68 5.68 1.76
CA VAL A 92 8.94 4.83 0.81
C VAL A 92 8.84 5.49 -0.56
N ARG A 93 8.49 6.78 -0.63
CA ARG A 93 8.43 7.52 -1.89
C ARG A 93 9.78 7.49 -2.61
N ALA A 94 10.86 7.78 -1.90
CA ALA A 94 12.20 7.82 -2.47
C ALA A 94 12.62 6.47 -3.09
N VAL A 95 12.35 5.36 -2.40
CA VAL A 95 12.72 4.04 -2.92
C VAL A 95 11.82 3.60 -4.07
N MET A 96 10.52 3.92 -4.02
CA MET A 96 9.59 3.63 -5.12
C MET A 96 9.88 4.47 -6.37
N ALA A 97 10.35 5.72 -6.20
CA ALA A 97 10.74 6.58 -7.32
C ALA A 97 11.93 5.98 -8.10
N ALA A 98 12.86 5.34 -7.40
CA ALA A 98 14.02 4.65 -7.97
C ALA A 98 13.69 3.23 -8.48
N ALA A 99 12.55 2.66 -8.10
CA ALA A 99 12.12 1.35 -8.56
C ALA A 99 11.65 1.39 -10.03
N PRO A 100 11.68 0.24 -10.74
CA PRO A 100 11.13 0.14 -12.10
C PRO A 100 9.66 0.57 -12.18
N VAL A 101 9.26 1.15 -13.32
CA VAL A 101 7.84 1.40 -13.61
C VAL A 101 7.05 0.08 -13.55
N GLY A 102 5.88 0.13 -12.91
CA GLY A 102 5.06 -1.04 -12.62
C GLY A 102 5.32 -1.67 -11.24
N SER A 103 6.32 -1.18 -10.49
CA SER A 103 6.59 -1.63 -9.12
C SER A 103 5.47 -1.25 -8.17
N ARG A 104 5.18 -2.15 -7.23
CA ARG A 104 4.09 -2.01 -6.25
C ARG A 104 4.58 -2.36 -4.85
N GLY A 105 3.93 -1.78 -3.86
CA GLY A 105 4.11 -2.09 -2.46
C GLY A 105 2.89 -1.75 -1.63
N VAL A 106 2.89 -2.24 -0.40
CA VAL A 106 1.88 -1.93 0.61
C VAL A 106 2.52 -1.19 1.77
N VAL A 107 1.82 -0.17 2.25
CA VAL A 107 2.15 0.57 3.46
C VAL A 107 1.12 0.23 4.51
N LEU A 108 1.58 -0.38 5.60
CA LEU A 108 0.78 -0.75 6.75
C LEU A 108 1.02 0.24 7.88
N VAL A 109 -0.05 0.77 8.45
CA VAL A 109 0.00 1.74 9.54
C VAL A 109 -0.45 1.06 10.81
N ARG A 110 0.41 1.05 11.83
CA ARG A 110 0.03 0.63 13.17
C ARG A 110 -0.22 1.84 14.06
N SER A 111 -1.29 1.79 14.84
CA SER A 111 -1.65 2.82 15.82
C SER A 111 -1.97 2.16 17.16
N ARG A 112 -2.04 2.97 18.23
CA ARG A 112 -2.51 2.45 19.52
C ARG A 112 -3.99 2.08 19.45
N THR A 113 -4.33 0.91 19.97
CA THR A 113 -5.71 0.48 20.14
C THR A 113 -6.32 1.09 21.39
N VAL A 114 -7.65 1.07 21.48
CA VAL A 114 -8.40 1.57 22.65
C VAL A 114 -8.01 0.84 23.95
N ASP A 115 -7.56 -0.40 23.84
CA ASP A 115 -7.14 -1.25 24.96
C ASP A 115 -5.65 -1.10 25.32
N GLY A 116 -4.95 -0.14 24.71
CA GLY A 116 -3.55 0.20 25.01
C GLY A 116 -2.50 -0.65 24.28
N GLY A 117 -2.92 -1.58 23.41
CA GLY A 117 -2.04 -2.32 22.51
C GLY A 117 -1.62 -1.50 21.29
N VAL A 118 -0.74 -2.05 20.45
CA VAL A 118 -0.43 -1.52 19.12
C VAL A 118 -0.88 -2.55 18.10
N GLY A 119 -1.68 -2.12 17.12
CA GLY A 119 -2.23 -3.01 16.10
C GLY A 119 -2.39 -2.31 14.76
N VAL A 120 -2.71 -3.11 13.73
CA VAL A 120 -3.01 -2.59 12.39
C VAL A 120 -4.18 -1.61 12.51
N SER A 121 -3.97 -0.41 12.00
CA SER A 121 -4.97 0.65 11.98
C SER A 121 -5.39 1.02 10.57
N HIS A 122 -4.52 0.83 9.58
CA HIS A 122 -4.83 0.99 8.16
C HIS A 122 -3.80 0.29 7.28
N ALA A 123 -4.15 0.03 6.03
CA ALA A 123 -3.24 -0.42 4.98
C ALA A 123 -3.63 0.23 3.64
N PHE A 124 -2.63 0.67 2.88
CA PHE A 124 -2.82 1.29 1.56
C PHE A 124 -1.65 0.97 0.64
N ASN A 125 -1.81 1.16 -0.66
CA ASN A 125 -0.81 0.78 -1.65
C ASN A 125 0.04 1.97 -2.08
N VAL A 126 1.24 1.67 -2.56
CA VAL A 126 2.10 2.60 -3.29
C VAL A 126 2.44 1.97 -4.64
N LEU A 127 2.24 2.74 -5.71
CA LEU A 127 2.44 2.33 -7.09
C LEU A 127 3.51 3.22 -7.74
N ARG A 128 4.39 2.61 -8.52
CA ARG A 128 5.30 3.32 -9.43
C ARG A 128 4.71 3.31 -10.84
N LEU A 129 3.96 4.36 -11.17
CA LEU A 129 3.41 4.59 -12.50
C LEU A 129 4.41 5.31 -13.39
N GLU A 130 4.12 5.42 -14.68
CA GLU A 130 4.90 6.27 -15.58
C GLU A 130 4.72 7.76 -15.22
N GLY A 131 5.83 8.49 -15.12
CA GLY A 131 5.83 9.91 -14.77
C GLY A 131 5.45 10.77 -15.97
N VAL A 132 4.67 11.83 -15.74
CA VAL A 132 4.28 12.78 -16.78
C VAL A 132 5.02 14.10 -16.61
N GLY A 133 6.09 14.26 -17.38
CA GLY A 133 6.87 15.49 -17.46
C GLY A 133 8.08 15.55 -16.51
N ALA A 134 8.81 16.65 -16.58
CA ALA A 134 10.01 16.84 -15.79
C ALA A 134 9.67 17.04 -14.31
N GLY A 135 10.19 16.16 -13.44
CA GLY A 135 10.01 16.25 -11.98
C GLY A 135 8.88 15.41 -11.40
N ASP A 136 8.08 14.71 -12.22
CA ASP A 136 7.13 13.69 -11.73
C ASP A 136 7.90 12.39 -11.44
N ASP A 137 7.92 11.98 -10.17
CA ASP A 137 8.54 10.73 -9.74
C ASP A 137 7.69 9.49 -10.06
N GLY A 138 6.46 9.67 -10.54
CA GLY A 138 5.51 8.63 -10.88
C GLY A 138 5.01 7.84 -9.67
N VAL A 139 5.33 8.26 -8.44
CA VAL A 139 4.94 7.55 -7.22
C VAL A 139 3.58 8.03 -6.73
N VAL A 140 2.65 7.08 -6.63
CA VAL A 140 1.26 7.33 -6.25
C VAL A 140 0.90 6.46 -5.05
N PHE A 141 0.40 7.09 -3.99
CA PHE A 141 -0.16 6.39 -2.84
C PHE A 141 -1.68 6.33 -2.98
N VAL A 142 -2.26 5.14 -2.98
CA VAL A 142 -3.68 4.88 -3.24
C VAL A 142 -4.29 4.05 -2.12
N ASP A 143 -5.54 4.35 -1.79
CA ASP A 143 -6.33 3.67 -0.78
C ASP A 143 -7.60 3.12 -1.43
N GLY A 144 -7.56 1.83 -1.75
CA GLY A 144 -8.69 1.11 -2.34
C GLY A 144 -9.89 1.01 -1.40
N GLN A 145 -9.72 1.20 -0.08
CA GLN A 145 -10.83 1.10 0.86
C GLN A 145 -11.78 2.28 0.67
N ARG A 146 -11.22 3.43 0.29
CA ARG A 146 -11.95 4.66 0.01
C ARG A 146 -12.13 4.94 -1.47
N GLY A 147 -11.42 4.21 -2.33
CA GLY A 147 -11.40 4.45 -3.77
C GLY A 147 -10.67 5.73 -4.17
N GLY A 148 -9.58 6.09 -3.48
CA GLY A 148 -8.95 7.41 -3.66
C GLY A 148 -7.48 7.50 -3.22
N LEU A 149 -6.99 8.71 -3.00
CA LEU A 149 -5.66 8.98 -2.47
C LEU A 149 -5.51 8.40 -1.06
N ALA A 150 -4.33 7.87 -0.77
CA ALA A 150 -4.04 7.33 0.54
C ALA A 150 -4.11 8.41 1.63
N ARG A 151 -4.58 8.00 2.81
CA ARG A 151 -4.66 8.83 4.00
C ARG A 151 -4.02 8.10 5.16
N VAL A 152 -3.16 8.79 5.89
CA VAL A 152 -2.54 8.24 7.09
C VAL A 152 -3.38 8.67 8.30
N PRO A 153 -3.92 7.73 9.09
CA PRO A 153 -4.64 8.03 10.32
C PRO A 153 -3.82 8.89 11.30
N ASP A 154 -4.51 9.62 12.19
CA ASP A 154 -3.86 10.29 13.30
C ASP A 154 -3.34 9.27 14.32
N GLY A 155 -2.26 9.60 15.05
CA GLY A 155 -1.77 8.75 16.14
C GLY A 155 -0.96 7.51 15.70
N VAL A 156 -0.32 7.59 14.54
CA VAL A 156 0.60 6.56 14.02
C VAL A 156 1.70 6.26 15.04
N VAL A 157 1.91 4.97 15.28
CA VAL A 157 3.03 4.45 16.05
C VAL A 157 4.14 3.96 15.12
N ASP A 158 3.77 3.14 14.13
CA ASP A 158 4.69 2.58 13.15
C ASP A 158 4.09 2.66 11.75
N LEU A 159 4.95 2.88 10.76
CA LEU A 159 4.65 2.67 9.35
C LEU A 159 5.58 1.57 8.82
N LEU A 160 4.98 0.50 8.32
CA LEU A 160 5.67 -0.63 7.75
C LEU A 160 5.49 -0.62 6.24
N PHE A 161 6.58 -0.80 5.52
CA PHE A 161 6.58 -0.93 4.06
C PHE A 161 6.88 -2.37 3.67
N LEU A 162 6.03 -2.91 2.80
CA LEU A 162 6.10 -4.25 2.26
C LEU A 162 6.16 -4.13 0.72
N PRO A 163 7.35 -4.17 0.09
CA PRO A 163 7.42 -4.27 -1.37
C PRO A 163 6.78 -5.58 -1.83
N VAL A 164 5.92 -5.53 -2.83
CA VAL A 164 5.27 -6.74 -3.40
C VAL A 164 5.69 -6.97 -4.85
N THR A 165 6.68 -6.19 -5.31
CA THR A 165 7.41 -6.41 -6.55
C THR A 165 8.89 -6.59 -6.21
N ASP A 166 9.56 -7.51 -6.89
CA ASP A 166 10.98 -7.78 -6.71
C ASP A 166 11.85 -6.58 -7.15
N GLY A 167 13.07 -6.49 -6.61
CA GLY A 167 14.04 -5.46 -6.97
C GLY A 167 13.81 -4.09 -6.32
N ILE A 168 12.82 -3.94 -5.45
CA ILE A 168 12.64 -2.73 -4.63
C ILE A 168 13.64 -2.79 -3.45
N ALA A 169 14.52 -1.79 -3.37
CA ALA A 169 15.51 -1.71 -2.30
C ALA A 169 14.87 -1.45 -0.92
N MET A 170 15.65 -1.66 0.14
CA MET A 170 15.26 -1.24 1.48
C MET A 170 15.24 0.30 1.55
N PRO A 171 14.19 0.93 2.12
CA PRO A 171 14.16 2.37 2.29
C PRO A 171 15.32 2.87 3.16
N ALA A 172 15.85 4.06 2.87
CA ALA A 172 16.94 4.64 3.64
C ALA A 172 16.54 4.86 5.11
N GLY A 173 17.40 4.46 6.05
CA GLY A 173 17.13 4.59 7.49
C GLY A 173 16.06 3.65 8.04
N ALA A 174 15.49 2.76 7.21
CA ALA A 174 14.54 1.77 7.68
C ALA A 174 15.20 0.75 8.61
N THR A 175 14.36 0.03 9.35
CA THR A 175 14.77 -1.18 10.08
C THR A 175 13.92 -2.35 9.61
N ARG A 176 14.55 -3.48 9.33
CA ARG A 176 13.82 -4.71 9.00
C ARG A 176 13.10 -5.24 10.24
N VAL A 177 11.88 -5.71 10.06
CA VAL A 177 11.02 -6.25 11.12
C VAL A 177 10.72 -7.70 10.77
N ASP A 178 10.93 -8.59 11.73
CA ASP A 178 10.58 -10.01 11.61
C ASP A 178 9.09 -10.26 11.90
#